data_AF-A0A496XFE1-F1
#
_entry.id   AF-A0A496XFE1-F1
#
_cell.length_a   1.000
_cell.length_b   1.000
_cell.length_c   1.000
_cell.angle_alpha   90.00
_cell.angle_beta   90.00
_cell.angle_gamma   90.00
#
_symmetry.space_group_name_H-M   'P 1'
#
loop_
_entity.id
_entity.type
_entity.pdbx_description
1 polymer ?
#
loop_
_entity_poly.entity_id
_entity_poly.type
_entity_poly.pdbx_seq_one_letter_code
_entity_poly.pdbx_strand_id
1 'polypeptide(L)'
;FAANLLWRLIWAFIGGPHARWRAMMPGGRGYMSEVRGYIADSKAGRPRQYIGHNPIGRLAVAILLLLLLMQAVTGLVLAGTDLFYPPIGSWIANWVALPGLDPATLQPYAKETYNEAAYEAMRAFRKPFITIHYYGLYTLLAFGLVHILAVVKIELDGGGNLVSAMISGKKVLSGTPADEAKSD
;
A
#
# COMPACT_ATOMS: atom_id res chain seq x y z
N PHE A 1 3.03 -9.08 6.15
CA PHE A 1 2.52 -7.97 5.32
C PHE A 1 3.04 -8.03 3.87
N ALA A 2 4.36 -7.89 3.62
CA ALA A 2 4.91 -7.81 2.25
C ALA A 2 4.51 -8.99 1.33
N ALA A 3 4.51 -10.23 1.84
CA ALA A 3 4.05 -11.39 1.07
C ALA A 3 2.56 -11.29 0.64
N ASN A 4 1.69 -10.80 1.52
CA ASN A 4 0.27 -10.57 1.20
C ASN A 4 0.11 -9.45 0.17
N LEU A 5 0.89 -8.37 0.28
CA LEU A 5 0.92 -7.31 -0.73
C LEU A 5 1.39 -7.84 -2.09
N LEU A 6 2.46 -8.65 -2.12
CA LEU A 6 2.95 -9.27 -3.35
C LEU A 6 1.88 -10.17 -3.99
N TRP A 7 1.22 -11.00 -3.18
CA TRP A 7 0.11 -11.83 -3.64
C TRP A 7 -1.00 -10.98 -4.27
N ARG A 8 -1.37 -9.87 -3.63
CA ARG A 8 -2.35 -8.92 -4.15
C ARG A 8 -1.93 -8.31 -5.49
N LEU A 9 -0.66 -7.95 -5.63
CA LEU A 9 -0.10 -7.39 -6.87
C LEU A 9 -0.12 -8.42 -8.01
N ILE A 10 0.21 -9.69 -7.74
CA ILE A 10 0.10 -10.78 -8.72
C ILE A 10 -1.34 -10.96 -9.16
N TRP A 11 -2.28 -11.01 -8.20
CA TRP A 11 -3.71 -11.18 -8.48
C TRP A 11 -4.31 -10.02 -9.29
N ALA A 12 -3.70 -8.83 -9.24
CA ALA A 12 -4.10 -7.69 -10.08
C ALA A 12 -3.80 -7.90 -11.58
N PHE A 13 -3.00 -8.91 -11.94
CA PHE A 13 -2.77 -9.31 -13.34
C PHE A 13 -3.61 -10.52 -13.74
N ILE A 14 -3.62 -11.58 -12.92
CA ILE A 14 -4.24 -12.87 -13.26
C ILE A 14 -5.68 -13.03 -12.77
N GLY A 15 -6.16 -12.12 -11.92
CA GLY A 15 -7.48 -12.20 -11.32
C GLY A 15 -8.63 -11.92 -12.29
N GLY A 16 -9.85 -12.13 -11.78
CA GLY A 16 -11.09 -11.83 -12.50
C GLY A 16 -11.25 -10.34 -12.86
N PRO A 17 -12.22 -9.98 -13.71
CA PRO A 17 -12.36 -8.62 -14.28
C PRO A 17 -12.28 -7.49 -13.25
N HIS A 18 -12.94 -7.65 -12.10
CA HIS A 18 -12.99 -6.65 -11.02
C HIS A 18 -11.75 -6.62 -10.12
N ALA A 19 -10.86 -7.62 -10.21
CA ALA A 19 -9.62 -7.69 -9.46
C ALA A 19 -8.43 -7.06 -10.22
N ARG A 20 -8.58 -6.81 -11.53
CA ARG A 20 -7.50 -6.34 -12.39
C ARG A 20 -7.16 -4.86 -12.16
N TRP A 21 -5.93 -4.49 -12.52
CA TRP A 21 -5.45 -3.09 -12.46
C TRP A 21 -6.41 -2.07 -13.07
N ARG A 22 -7.04 -2.38 -14.21
CA ARG A 22 -7.99 -1.48 -14.89
C ARG A 22 -9.24 -1.17 -14.05
N ALA A 23 -9.75 -2.16 -13.33
CA ALA A 23 -10.92 -2.00 -12.47
C ALA A 23 -10.57 -1.27 -11.15
N MET A 24 -9.34 -1.45 -10.67
CA MET A 24 -8.91 -0.94 -9.37
C MET A 24 -8.31 0.48 -9.42
N MET A 25 -7.53 0.80 -10.45
CA MET A 25 -6.82 2.08 -10.54
C MET A 25 -7.71 3.21 -11.06
N PRO A 26 -7.54 4.45 -10.58
CA PRO A 26 -8.18 5.62 -11.18
C PRO A 26 -7.60 5.87 -12.58
N GLY A 27 -8.44 6.29 -13.53
CA GLY A 27 -8.00 6.62 -14.89
C GLY A 27 -8.91 6.09 -16.00
N GLY A 28 -8.52 6.44 -17.24
CA GLY A 28 -9.32 6.21 -18.45
C GLY A 28 -10.00 7.48 -18.96
N ARG A 29 -10.41 7.47 -20.23
CA ARG A 29 -11.18 8.57 -20.82
C ARG A 29 -12.51 8.70 -20.06
N GLY A 30 -12.78 9.89 -19.52
CA GLY A 30 -14.03 10.19 -18.79
C GLY A 30 -14.02 9.91 -17.29
N TYR A 31 -12.92 9.45 -16.68
CA TYR A 31 -12.87 9.18 -15.22
C TYR A 31 -13.21 10.43 -14.37
N MET A 32 -12.73 11.62 -14.76
CA MET A 32 -13.09 12.86 -14.06
C MET A 32 -14.58 13.20 -14.18
N SER A 33 -15.21 12.87 -15.33
CA SER A 33 -16.66 13.03 -15.50
C SER A 33 -17.41 12.05 -14.59
N GLU A 34 -16.94 10.81 -14.49
CA GLU A 34 -17.49 9.79 -13.60
C GLU A 34 -17.41 10.20 -12.12
N VAL A 35 -16.28 10.76 -11.69
CA VAL A 35 -16.11 11.31 -10.33
C VAL A 35 -17.09 12.45 -10.07
N ARG A 36 -17.22 13.40 -11.00
CA ARG A 36 -18.16 14.52 -10.85
C ARG A 36 -19.61 14.04 -10.79
N GLY A 37 -19.99 13.10 -11.65
CA GLY A 37 -21.32 12.49 -11.66
C GLY A 37 -21.61 11.76 -10.35
N TYR A 38 -20.65 10.97 -9.85
CA TYR A 38 -20.78 10.29 -8.56
C TYR A 38 -21.01 11.27 -7.40
N ILE A 39 -20.26 12.37 -7.35
CA ILE A 39 -20.42 13.40 -6.31
C ILE A 39 -21.78 14.10 -6.44
N ALA A 40 -22.19 14.44 -7.67
CA ALA A 40 -23.48 15.11 -7.92
C ALA A 40 -24.67 14.24 -7.50
N ASP A 41 -24.65 12.96 -7.88
CA ASP A 41 -25.72 12.02 -7.54
C ASP A 41 -25.76 11.70 -6.04
N SER A 42 -24.60 11.62 -5.40
CA SER A 42 -24.53 11.47 -3.93
C SER A 42 -25.12 12.69 -3.21
N LYS A 43 -24.83 13.91 -3.68
CA LYS A 43 -25.43 15.14 -3.14
C LYS A 43 -26.93 15.24 -3.40
N ALA A 44 -27.41 14.65 -4.49
CA ALA A 44 -28.83 14.59 -4.85
C ALA A 44 -29.60 13.47 -4.13
N GLY A 45 -28.98 12.73 -3.20
CA GLY A 45 -29.62 11.63 -2.49
C GLY A 45 -29.89 10.38 -3.32
N ARG A 46 -29.22 10.23 -4.48
CA ARG A 46 -29.36 9.09 -5.41
C ARG A 46 -28.03 8.36 -5.57
N PRO A 47 -27.44 7.79 -4.51
CA PRO A 47 -26.12 7.17 -4.58
C PRO A 47 -26.13 5.98 -5.54
N ARG A 48 -25.24 6.02 -6.54
CA ARG A 48 -25.05 4.91 -7.47
C ARG A 48 -24.32 3.76 -6.79
N GLN A 49 -24.77 2.54 -7.08
CA GLN A 49 -24.10 1.32 -6.63
C GLN A 49 -23.08 0.85 -7.67
N TYR A 50 -22.01 0.23 -7.18
CA TYR A 50 -20.91 -0.32 -7.99
C TYR A 50 -20.62 -1.73 -7.49
N ILE A 51 -20.36 -2.69 -8.38
CA ILE A 51 -19.89 -4.04 -8.06
C ILE A 51 -18.50 -3.94 -7.42
N GLY A 52 -17.59 -3.26 -8.12
CA GLY A 52 -16.24 -3.02 -7.66
C GLY A 52 -16.14 -1.80 -6.74
N HIS A 53 -15.29 -0.86 -7.12
CA HIS A 53 -15.06 0.37 -6.38
C HIS A 53 -15.76 1.53 -7.08
N ASN A 54 -16.41 2.39 -6.29
CA ASN A 54 -16.85 3.68 -6.79
C ASN A 54 -15.61 4.52 -7.24
N PRO A 55 -15.80 5.59 -8.04
CA PRO A 55 -14.69 6.35 -8.59
C PRO A 55 -13.73 6.89 -7.53
N ILE A 56 -14.25 7.38 -6.39
CA ILE A 56 -13.44 7.88 -5.28
C ILE A 56 -12.70 6.74 -4.57
N GLY A 57 -13.34 5.58 -4.43
CA GLY A 57 -12.78 4.35 -3.89
C GLY A 57 -11.61 3.84 -4.72
N ARG A 58 -11.67 3.93 -6.05
CA ARG A 58 -10.54 3.60 -6.95
C ARG A 58 -9.32 4.46 -6.65
N LEU A 59 -9.52 5.78 -6.46
CA LEU A 59 -8.46 6.69 -6.07
C LEU A 59 -7.90 6.34 -4.69
N ALA A 60 -8.77 6.06 -3.72
CA ALA A 60 -8.35 5.70 -2.38
C ALA A 60 -7.51 4.42 -2.34
N VAL A 61 -7.92 3.38 -3.09
CA VAL A 61 -7.17 2.13 -3.20
C VAL A 61 -5.81 2.35 -3.87
N ALA A 62 -5.73 3.19 -4.90
CA ALA A 62 -4.45 3.51 -5.54
C ALA A 62 -3.48 4.22 -4.58
N ILE A 63 -3.97 5.19 -3.80
CA ILE A 63 -3.17 5.86 -2.76
C ILE A 63 -2.73 4.86 -1.70
N LEU A 64 -3.64 4.00 -1.23
CA LEU A 64 -3.33 3.00 -0.23
C LEU A 64 -2.26 2.03 -0.71
N LEU A 65 -2.39 1.50 -1.94
CA LEU A 65 -1.40 0.61 -2.54
C LEU A 65 -0.03 1.29 -2.70
N LEU A 66 -0.01 2.56 -3.10
CA LEU A 66 1.22 3.33 -3.20
C LEU A 66 1.92 3.46 -1.83
N LEU A 67 1.17 3.85 -0.79
CA LEU A 67 1.71 3.99 0.56
C LEU A 67 2.21 2.65 1.12
N LEU A 68 1.46 1.58 0.90
CA LEU A 68 1.81 0.21 1.30
C LEU A 68 3.07 -0.28 0.57
N LEU A 69 3.20 -0.02 -0.73
CA LEU A 69 4.39 -0.36 -1.51
C LEU A 69 5.60 0.44 -1.05
N MET A 70 5.44 1.75 -0.84
CA MET A 70 6.48 2.62 -0.30
C MET A 70 6.96 2.12 1.08
N GLN A 71 6.04 1.74 1.97
CA GLN A 71 6.39 1.15 3.28
C GLN A 71 7.13 -0.17 3.15
N ALA A 72 6.68 -1.06 2.25
CA ALA A 72 7.34 -2.35 2.01
C ALA A 72 8.77 -2.17 1.49
N VAL A 73 8.96 -1.30 0.50
CA VAL A 73 10.28 -1.03 -0.10
C VAL A 73 11.22 -0.37 0.91
N THR A 74 10.78 0.71 1.56
CA THR A 74 11.62 1.40 2.56
C THR A 74 11.93 0.50 3.76
N GLY A 75 10.96 -0.28 4.24
CA GLY A 75 11.17 -1.24 5.33
C GLY A 75 12.16 -2.33 4.97
N LEU A 76 12.12 -2.86 3.74
CA LEU A 76 13.08 -3.87 3.27
C LEU A 76 14.50 -3.29 3.19
N VAL A 77 14.66 -2.06 2.69
CA VAL A 77 15.96 -1.37 2.67
C VAL A 77 16.48 -1.14 4.09
N LEU A 78 15.61 -0.74 5.02
CA LEU A 78 15.99 -0.53 6.42
C LEU A 78 16.37 -1.83 7.13
N ALA A 79 15.68 -2.93 6.82
CA ALA A 79 16.01 -4.26 7.34
C ALA A 79 17.33 -4.79 6.76
N GLY A 80 17.62 -4.53 5.48
CA GLY A 80 18.88 -4.94 4.85
C GLY A 80 20.10 -4.09 5.24
N THR A 81 19.88 -2.84 5.64
CA THR A 81 20.93 -1.96 6.18
C THR A 81 21.13 -2.12 7.69
N ASP A 82 20.29 -2.90 8.36
CA ASP A 82 20.46 -3.21 9.78
C ASP A 82 21.39 -4.41 9.94
N LEU A 83 22.67 -4.15 10.19
CA LEU A 83 23.75 -5.14 10.28
C LEU A 83 23.43 -6.35 11.18
N PHE A 84 22.53 -6.17 12.16
CA PHE A 84 22.22 -7.16 13.19
C PHE A 84 20.82 -7.76 13.06
N TYR A 85 20.16 -7.63 11.90
CA TYR A 85 18.83 -8.16 11.65
C TYR A 85 18.85 -9.37 10.69
N PRO A 86 18.99 -10.62 11.18
CA PRO A 86 18.95 -11.80 10.31
C PRO A 86 17.57 -11.99 9.64
N PRO A 87 17.48 -12.55 8.42
CA PRO A 87 18.56 -12.97 7.50
C PRO A 87 19.00 -11.88 6.49
N ILE A 88 18.42 -10.68 6.55
CA ILE A 88 18.56 -9.65 5.50
C ILE A 88 19.67 -8.64 5.83
N GLY A 89 19.91 -8.40 7.11
CA GLY A 89 20.87 -7.42 7.63
C GLY A 89 22.34 -7.67 7.26
N SER A 90 22.69 -8.92 6.97
CA SER A 90 24.03 -9.30 6.54
C SER A 90 24.35 -8.92 5.09
N TRP A 91 23.35 -8.53 4.29
CA TRP A 91 23.55 -8.17 2.88
C TRP A 91 24.50 -6.98 2.72
N ILE A 92 24.53 -6.09 3.70
CA ILE A 92 25.36 -4.89 3.70
C ILE A 92 26.52 -5.00 4.71
N ALA A 93 26.61 -6.08 5.48
CA ALA A 93 27.69 -6.30 6.43
C ALA A 93 29.07 -6.35 5.75
N ASN A 94 29.16 -6.92 4.54
CA ASN A 94 30.37 -6.88 3.70
C ASN A 94 30.83 -5.46 3.34
N TRP A 95 29.91 -4.51 3.22
CA TRP A 95 30.24 -3.12 2.88
C TRP A 95 30.85 -2.37 4.07
N VAL A 96 30.47 -2.74 5.30
CA VAL A 96 30.88 -2.04 6.53
C VAL A 96 32.06 -2.70 7.24
N ALA A 97 32.24 -4.02 7.08
CA ALA A 97 33.34 -4.76 7.68
C ALA A 97 34.72 -4.24 7.22
N LEU A 98 35.70 -4.24 8.12
CA LEU A 98 37.08 -3.96 7.76
C LEU A 98 37.63 -5.02 6.78
N PRO A 99 38.55 -4.65 5.86
CA PRO A 99 39.19 -5.61 4.98
C PRO A 99 39.86 -6.75 5.78
N GLY A 100 39.44 -7.99 5.52
CA GLY A 100 39.96 -9.19 6.20
C GLY A 100 39.19 -9.64 7.45
N LEU A 101 38.15 -8.91 7.87
CA LEU A 101 37.25 -9.32 8.95
C LEU A 101 36.02 -10.04 8.38
N ASP A 102 35.62 -11.15 8.99
CA ASP A 102 34.37 -11.84 8.63
C ASP A 102 33.16 -10.98 9.06
N PRO A 103 32.27 -10.57 8.13
CA PRO A 103 31.08 -9.79 8.45
C PRO A 103 30.14 -10.46 9.46
N ALA A 104 30.18 -11.78 9.60
CA ALA A 104 29.40 -12.53 10.59
C ALA A 104 29.87 -12.28 12.04
N THR A 105 31.08 -11.75 12.23
CA THR A 105 31.68 -11.47 13.55
C THR A 105 31.42 -10.06 14.06
N LEU A 106 30.76 -9.21 13.26
CA LEU A 106 30.41 -7.85 13.67
C LEU A 106 29.49 -7.90 14.89
N GLN A 107 29.87 -7.16 15.94
CA GLN A 107 29.08 -6.99 17.16
C GLN A 107 28.50 -5.59 17.23
N PRO A 108 27.30 -5.39 17.79
CA PRO A 108 26.78 -4.05 18.06
C PRO A 108 27.76 -3.25 18.92
N TYR A 109 27.92 -1.96 18.61
CA TYR A 109 28.74 -0.99 19.36
C TYR A 109 30.27 -1.22 19.32
N ALA A 110 30.76 -2.25 18.63
CA ALA A 110 32.19 -2.47 18.41
C ALA A 110 32.72 -1.59 17.26
N LYS A 111 32.74 -0.27 17.45
CA LYS A 111 33.10 0.69 16.40
C LYS A 111 34.48 0.47 15.77
N GLU A 112 35.38 -0.16 16.51
CA GLU A 112 36.74 -0.48 16.06
C GLU A 112 36.78 -1.56 14.97
N THR A 113 35.70 -2.32 14.78
CA THR A 113 35.62 -3.36 13.74
C THR A 113 34.98 -2.87 12.44
N TYR A 114 34.55 -1.61 12.39
CA TYR A 114 33.90 -1.01 11.23
C TYR A 114 34.86 -0.10 10.48
N ASN A 115 34.79 -0.13 9.14
CA ASN A 115 35.38 0.92 8.35
C ASN A 115 34.56 2.21 8.53
N GLU A 116 35.14 3.25 9.14
CA GLU A 116 34.44 4.49 9.46
C GLU A 116 33.84 5.18 8.22
N ALA A 117 34.60 5.26 7.12
CA ALA A 117 34.13 5.88 5.88
C ALA A 117 32.97 5.09 5.26
N ALA A 118 33.04 3.76 5.24
CA ALA A 118 31.97 2.92 4.72
C ALA A 118 30.73 2.93 5.62
N TYR A 119 30.91 2.99 6.93
CA TYR A 119 29.82 3.10 7.91
C TYR A 119 29.07 4.43 7.78
N GLU A 120 29.78 5.54 7.64
CA GLU A 120 29.18 6.85 7.38
C GLU A 120 28.46 6.90 6.03
N ALA A 121 29.03 6.31 4.98
CA ALA A 121 28.37 6.18 3.68
C ALA A 121 27.06 5.37 3.76
N MET A 122 27.07 4.24 4.48
CA MET A 122 25.87 3.42 4.71
C MET A 122 24.81 4.22 5.49
N ARG A 123 25.20 4.97 6.52
CA ARG A 123 24.27 5.84 7.27
C ARG A 123 23.68 6.95 6.42
N ALA A 124 24.50 7.60 5.60
CA ALA A 124 24.05 8.62 4.66
C ALA A 124 23.03 8.04 3.67
N PHE A 125 23.28 6.83 3.16
CA PHE A 125 22.32 6.10 2.32
C PHE A 125 21.04 5.73 3.07
N ARG A 126 21.14 5.28 4.33
CA ARG A 126 19.99 4.83 5.15
C ARG A 126 19.07 5.98 5.57
N LYS A 127 19.62 7.17 5.84
CA LYS A 127 18.89 8.34 6.36
C LYS A 127 17.62 8.70 5.59
N PRO A 128 17.62 8.88 4.25
CA PRO A 128 16.39 9.20 3.52
C PRO A 128 15.32 8.11 3.64
N PHE A 129 15.70 6.83 3.66
CA PHE A 129 14.75 5.72 3.84
C PHE A 129 14.12 5.74 5.23
N ILE A 130 14.87 6.07 6.28
CA ILE A 130 14.31 6.26 7.64
C ILE A 130 13.25 7.36 7.60
N THR A 131 13.57 8.51 6.99
CA THR A 131 12.67 9.64 6.91
C THR A 131 11.38 9.30 6.15
N ILE A 132 11.50 8.69 4.97
CA ILE A 132 10.34 8.30 4.15
C ILE A 132 9.52 7.22 4.86
N HIS A 133 10.17 6.24 5.50
CA HIS A 133 9.47 5.18 6.23
C HIS A 133 8.71 5.73 7.43
N TYR A 134 9.32 6.62 8.20
CA TYR A 134 8.71 7.23 9.39
C TYR A 134 7.50 8.09 9.02
N TYR A 135 7.66 9.08 8.15
CA TYR A 135 6.52 9.93 7.76
C TYR A 135 5.48 9.18 6.92
N GLY A 136 5.93 8.20 6.13
CA GLY A 136 5.07 7.31 5.40
C GLY A 136 4.16 6.49 6.31
N LEU A 137 4.65 6.03 7.47
CA LEU A 137 3.87 5.30 8.45
C LEU A 137 2.74 6.18 9.00
N TYR A 138 3.04 7.40 9.44
CA TYR A 138 2.00 8.32 9.93
C TYR A 138 0.98 8.69 8.85
N THR A 139 1.46 8.88 7.62
CA THR A 139 0.58 9.15 6.48
C THR A 139 -0.36 7.97 6.21
N LEU A 140 0.17 6.75 6.26
CA LEU A 140 -0.60 5.52 6.12
C LEU A 140 -1.63 5.35 7.24
N LEU A 141 -1.26 5.62 8.50
CA LEU A 141 -2.17 5.55 9.65
C LEU A 141 -3.30 6.57 9.54
N ALA A 142 -2.97 7.83 9.23
CA ALA A 142 -3.97 8.89 9.02
C ALA A 142 -4.92 8.55 7.88
N PHE A 143 -4.37 8.07 6.76
CA PHE A 143 -5.18 7.63 5.62
C PHE A 143 -6.04 6.40 5.95
N GLY A 144 -5.51 5.45 6.71
CA GLY A 144 -6.23 4.28 7.19
C GLY A 144 -7.43 4.67 8.06
N LEU A 145 -7.27 5.65 8.94
CA LEU A 145 -8.39 6.20 9.73
C LEU A 145 -9.45 6.83 8.83
N VAL A 146 -9.04 7.69 7.89
CA VAL A 146 -9.97 8.32 6.92
C VAL A 146 -10.71 7.25 6.10
N HIS A 147 -10.00 6.20 5.67
CA HIS A 147 -10.59 5.09 4.93
C HIS A 147 -11.65 4.36 5.76
N ILE A 148 -11.35 4.02 7.02
CA ILE A 148 -12.30 3.36 7.93
C ILE A 148 -13.54 4.23 8.12
N LEU A 149 -13.36 5.52 8.40
CA LEU A 149 -14.47 6.46 8.56
C LEU A 149 -15.32 6.56 7.30
N ALA A 150 -14.69 6.58 6.12
CA ALA A 150 -15.39 6.61 4.84
C ALA A 150 -16.20 5.33 4.60
N VAL A 151 -15.63 4.15 4.88
CA VAL A 151 -16.33 2.86 4.74
C VAL A 151 -17.50 2.78 5.71
N VAL A 152 -17.31 3.16 6.98
CA VAL A 152 -18.39 3.20 7.98
C VAL A 152 -19.50 4.14 7.55
N LYS A 153 -19.17 5.34 7.06
CA LYS A 153 -20.17 6.28 6.56
C LYS A 153 -20.99 5.68 5.40
N ILE A 154 -20.31 5.13 4.38
CA ILE A 154 -21.00 4.56 3.23
C ILE A 154 -21.84 3.33 3.65
N GLU A 155 -21.39 2.56 4.63
CA GLU A 155 -22.13 1.43 5.18
C GLU A 155 -23.45 1.86 5.83
N LEU A 156 -23.39 2.92 6.66
CA LEU A 156 -24.56 3.50 7.32
C LEU A 156 -25.53 4.13 6.32
N ASP A 157 -25.01 4.85 5.32
CA ASP A 157 -25.80 5.51 4.29
C ASP A 157 -26.38 4.51 3.26
N GLY A 158 -25.74 3.35 3.09
CA GLY A 158 -26.00 2.36 2.04
C GLY A 158 -26.71 1.07 2.47
N GLY A 159 -27.09 0.95 3.74
CA GLY A 159 -27.90 -0.18 4.23
C GLY A 159 -27.13 -1.44 4.65
N GLY A 160 -25.81 -1.38 4.87
CA GLY A 160 -25.09 -2.40 5.66
C GLY A 160 -24.55 -3.64 4.93
N ASN A 161 -23.75 -3.49 3.86
CA ASN A 161 -23.21 -4.65 3.15
C ASN A 161 -21.80 -4.51 2.53
N LEU A 162 -21.08 -3.44 2.77
CA LEU A 162 -19.70 -3.30 2.30
C LEU A 162 -18.75 -4.12 3.15
N VAL A 163 -18.86 -4.02 4.47
CA VAL A 163 -17.93 -4.72 5.39
C VAL A 163 -18.19 -6.23 5.34
N SER A 164 -19.45 -6.65 5.35
CA SER A 164 -19.85 -8.04 5.20
C SER A 164 -19.40 -8.65 3.87
N ALA A 165 -19.44 -7.88 2.77
CA ALA A 165 -18.94 -8.32 1.47
C ALA A 165 -17.41 -8.48 1.45
N MET A 166 -16.66 -7.73 2.26
CA MET A 166 -15.19 -7.91 2.36
C MET A 166 -14.80 -9.26 2.97
N ILE A 167 -15.64 -9.81 3.86
CA ILE A 167 -15.40 -11.11 4.49
C ILE A 167 -16.00 -12.24 3.66
N SER A 168 -17.26 -12.08 3.23
CA SER A 168 -18.00 -13.13 2.51
C SER A 168 -17.69 -13.22 1.02
N GLY A 169 -17.11 -12.16 0.45
CA GLY A 169 -16.93 -12.00 -1.00
C GLY A 169 -18.22 -11.74 -1.77
N LYS A 170 -19.37 -11.63 -1.10
CA LYS A 170 -20.69 -11.46 -1.74
C LYS A 170 -21.26 -10.09 -1.42
N LYS A 171 -21.45 -9.27 -2.45
CA LYS A 171 -22.07 -7.95 -2.37
C LYS A 171 -23.50 -8.03 -2.89
N VAL A 172 -24.47 -7.65 -2.05
CA VAL A 172 -25.90 -7.54 -2.41
C VAL A 172 -26.16 -6.09 -2.78
N LEU A 173 -26.73 -5.90 -3.96
CA LEU A 173 -27.07 -4.61 -4.54
C LEU A 173 -28.59 -4.50 -4.60
N SER A 174 -29.12 -3.30 -4.35
CA SER A 174 -30.55 -3.02 -4.40
C SER A 174 -31.02 -2.58 -5.78
N GLY A 175 -30.09 -2.31 -6.70
CA GLY A 175 -30.38 -1.95 -8.09
C GLY A 175 -29.22 -2.29 -9.02
N THR A 176 -29.41 -1.98 -10.31
CA THR A 176 -28.41 -2.23 -11.35
C THR A 176 -27.13 -1.44 -11.07
N PRO A 177 -25.96 -2.11 -10.96
CA PRO A 177 -24.69 -1.44 -10.73
C PRO A 177 -24.25 -0.60 -11.93
N ALA A 178 -23.65 0.56 -11.65
CA ALA A 178 -23.17 1.49 -12.66
C ALA A 178 -21.95 0.99 -13.47
N ASP A 179 -21.29 -0.07 -13.00
CA ASP A 179 -20.11 -0.70 -13.62
C ASP A 179 -20.40 -2.07 -14.27
N GLU A 180 -21.67 -2.50 -14.32
CA GLU A 180 -22.07 -3.75 -15.00
C GLU A 180 -21.80 -3.70 -16.52
N ALA A 181 -22.12 -2.58 -17.17
CA ALA A 181 -21.92 -2.43 -18.62
C ALA A 181 -20.44 -2.27 -19.04
N LYS A 182 -19.49 -2.25 -18.09
CA LYS A 182 -18.05 -2.08 -18.36
C LYS A 182 -17.27 -3.42 -18.30
N SER A 183 -17.93 -4.53 -17.99
CA SER A 183 -17.28 -5.84 -17.81
C SER A 183 -17.20 -6.70 -19.08
N ASP A 184 -17.69 -6.21 -20.21
CA ASP A 184 -17.51 -6.80 -21.56
C ASP A 184 -16.28 -6.21 -22.28
#